data_AF-A0A1G2VTP3-F1
#
_entry.id   AF-A0A1G2VTP3-F1
#
_cell.length_a   1.000
_cell.length_b   1.000
_cell.length_c   1.000
_cell.angle_alpha   90.00
_cell.angle_beta   90.00
_cell.angle_gamma   90.00
#
_symmetry.space_group_name_H-M   'P 1'
#
loop_
_entity.id
_entity.type
_entity.pdbx_description
1 polymer ?
#
loop_
_entity_poly.entity_id
_entity_poly.type
_entity_poly.pdbx_seq_one_letter_code
_entity_poly.pdbx_strand_id
1 'polypeptide(L)'
;MAMTKTDFEDDICRYFCAYYRAGDKEKQACQGALVLARLVRRGRLATQEFPRGAFMIPPAKHDPLLDDAVCADCPFRAADCDFQAVPSRPDSSPCGGYRLLALLRQRHFLAADDLLAAAHG
;
A
#
# COMPACT_ATOMS: atom_id res chain seq x y z
N MET A 1 3.73 7.28 19.11
CA MET A 1 4.97 6.47 19.02
C MET A 1 5.19 6.13 17.55
N ALA A 2 6.29 6.61 16.95
CA ALA A 2 6.58 6.36 15.54
C ALA A 2 6.95 4.88 15.36
N MET A 3 6.09 4.10 14.70
CA MET A 3 6.40 2.72 14.36
C MET A 3 7.49 2.71 13.30
N THR A 4 8.67 2.23 13.68
CA THR A 4 9.79 2.00 12.77
C THR A 4 9.44 0.87 11.81
N LYS A 5 9.63 1.13 10.52
CA LYS A 5 9.49 0.19 9.41
C LYS A 5 10.17 -1.15 9.71
N THR A 6 9.44 -2.26 9.63
CA THR A 6 10.01 -3.62 9.66
C THR A 6 10.68 -3.97 8.33
N ASP A 7 11.56 -4.96 8.33
CA ASP A 7 12.25 -5.48 7.14
C ASP A 7 11.28 -5.76 5.97
N PHE A 8 10.10 -6.28 6.31
CA PHE A 8 9.01 -6.57 5.38
C PHE A 8 8.39 -5.33 4.72
N GLU A 9 8.17 -4.27 5.51
CA GLU A 9 7.67 -3.00 4.97
C GLU A 9 8.73 -2.34 4.08
N ASP A 10 10.01 -2.57 4.35
CA ASP A 10 11.11 -2.12 3.49
C ASP A 10 11.12 -2.83 2.14
N ASP A 11 10.99 -4.15 2.12
CA ASP A 11 10.84 -4.91 0.88
C ASP A 11 9.64 -4.43 0.05
N ILE A 12 8.48 -4.19 0.69
CA ILE A 12 7.30 -3.67 -0.03
C ILE A 12 7.64 -2.33 -0.70
N CYS A 13 8.24 -1.42 0.04
CA CYS A 13 8.62 -0.13 -0.51
C CYS A 13 9.65 -0.26 -1.63
N ARG A 14 10.68 -1.09 -1.44
CA ARG A 14 11.78 -1.27 -2.39
C ARG A 14 11.31 -1.82 -3.73
N TYR A 15 10.39 -2.78 -3.73
CA TYR A 15 9.94 -3.46 -4.95
C TYR A 15 8.71 -2.82 -5.59
N PHE A 16 7.84 -2.18 -4.80
CA PHE A 16 6.52 -1.76 -5.28
C PHE A 16 6.26 -0.25 -5.20
N CYS A 17 7.09 0.52 -4.50
CA CYS A 17 6.91 1.97 -4.38
C CYS A 17 7.82 2.73 -5.35
N ALA A 18 7.22 3.44 -6.31
CA ALA A 18 7.95 4.33 -7.22
C ALA A 18 8.58 5.55 -6.50
N TYR A 19 8.09 5.85 -5.30
CA TYR A 19 8.57 6.94 -4.46
C TYR A 19 9.72 6.51 -3.54
N TYR A 20 10.02 5.22 -3.44
CA TYR A 20 11.10 4.73 -2.58
C TYR A 20 12.46 5.19 -3.09
N ARG A 21 13.24 5.84 -2.22
CA ARG A 21 14.63 6.21 -2.48
C ARG A 21 15.53 5.47 -1.50
N ALA A 22 16.50 4.72 -2.03
CA ALA A 22 17.49 4.02 -1.19
C ALA A 22 18.44 5.06 -0.57
N GLY A 23 18.19 5.45 0.67
CA GLY A 23 18.89 6.53 1.38
C GLY A 23 18.05 7.21 2.46
N ASP A 24 18.64 8.18 3.15
CA ASP A 24 18.19 8.84 4.40
C ASP A 24 16.70 8.73 4.80
N LYS A 25 16.46 8.02 5.91
CA LYS A 25 15.42 8.28 6.92
C LYS A 25 13.94 8.38 6.49
N GLU A 26 13.48 7.66 5.48
CA GLU A 26 12.04 7.33 5.43
C GLU A 26 11.71 6.22 6.44
N LYS A 27 11.71 6.57 7.73
CA LYS A 27 11.36 5.67 8.84
C LYS A 27 9.87 5.30 8.88
N GLN A 28 9.07 5.89 8.00
CA GLN A 28 7.61 5.78 8.01
C GLN A 28 7.15 4.96 6.82
N ALA A 29 6.45 3.86 7.09
CA ALA A 29 5.75 3.11 6.06
C ALA A 29 4.49 3.87 5.62
N CYS A 30 4.15 3.78 4.33
CA CYS A 30 2.85 4.26 3.86
C CYS A 30 1.72 3.41 4.47
N GLN A 31 0.51 3.97 4.58
CA GLN A 31 -0.63 3.26 5.14
C GLN A 31 -0.93 1.93 4.42
N GLY A 32 -0.68 1.87 3.10
CA GLY A 32 -0.84 0.62 2.34
C GLY A 32 0.12 -0.49 2.78
N ALA A 33 1.37 -0.15 3.13
CA ALA A 33 2.32 -1.12 3.66
C ALA A 33 1.92 -1.58 5.08
N LEU A 34 1.37 -0.69 5.91
CA LEU A 34 0.83 -1.04 7.23
C LEU A 34 -0.39 -1.96 7.14
N VAL A 35 -1.28 -1.76 6.16
CA VAL A 35 -2.42 -2.65 5.89
C VAL A 35 -1.92 -4.04 5.47
N LEU A 36 -0.95 -4.11 4.56
CA LEU A 36 -0.32 -5.37 4.16
C LEU A 36 0.32 -6.11 5.35
N ALA A 37 1.07 -5.40 6.20
CA ALA A 37 1.66 -5.97 7.41
C ALA A 37 0.59 -6.51 8.38
N ARG A 38 -0.54 -5.80 8.54
CA ARG A 38 -1.69 -6.27 9.34
C ARG A 38 -2.31 -7.54 8.75
N LEU A 39 -2.50 -7.60 7.43
CA LEU A 39 -3.05 -8.78 6.74
C LEU A 39 -2.15 -10.02 6.94
N VAL A 40 -0.84 -9.83 6.80
CA VAL A 40 0.15 -10.90 7.01
C VAL A 40 0.16 -11.37 8.46
N ARG A 41 0.20 -10.44 9.42
CA ARG A 41 0.16 -10.78 10.85
C ARG A 41 -1.10 -11.54 11.27
N ARG A 42 -2.22 -11.29 10.60
CA ARG A 42 -3.49 -11.99 10.85
C ARG A 42 -3.64 -13.31 10.08
N GLY A 43 -2.61 -13.72 9.32
CA GLY A 43 -2.66 -14.93 8.49
C GLY A 43 -3.66 -14.85 7.34
N ARG A 44 -4.14 -13.66 7.00
CA ARG A 44 -5.08 -13.44 5.88
C ARG A 44 -4.36 -13.34 4.54
N LEU A 45 -3.05 -13.11 4.57
CA LEU A 45 -2.22 -12.99 3.39
C LEU A 45 -0.87 -13.62 3.68
N ALA A 46 -0.43 -14.56 2.85
CA ALA A 46 0.90 -15.13 2.96
C ALA A 46 1.89 -14.33 2.10
N THR A 47 3.10 -14.09 2.61
CA THR A 47 4.16 -13.38 1.86
C THR A 47 4.62 -14.12 0.61
N GLN A 48 4.27 -15.40 0.49
CA GLN A 48 4.50 -16.24 -0.68
C GLN A 48 3.66 -15.79 -1.88
N GLU A 49 2.47 -15.25 -1.61
CA GLU A 49 1.52 -14.77 -2.63
C GLU A 49 1.98 -13.44 -3.24
N PHE A 50 3.05 -12.86 -2.71
CA PHE A 50 3.57 -11.59 -3.19
C PHE A 50 4.26 -11.84 -4.53
N PRO A 51 4.01 -10.99 -5.54
CA PRO A 51 4.69 -11.11 -6.82
C PRO A 51 6.20 -10.98 -6.59
N ARG A 52 6.97 -12.06 -6.82
CA ARG A 52 8.44 -12.03 -6.71
C ARG A 52 9.06 -11.63 -8.04
N GLY A 53 9.79 -10.51 -8.08
CA GLY A 53 10.53 -10.04 -9.26
C GLY A 53 10.14 -8.63 -9.73
N ALA A 54 10.73 -8.19 -10.85
CA ALA A 54 10.41 -6.91 -11.47
C ALA A 54 9.05 -6.96 -12.17
N PHE A 55 7.99 -6.70 -11.42
CA PHE A 55 6.67 -6.50 -12.01
C PHE A 55 6.47 -5.03 -12.34
N MET A 56 6.09 -4.75 -13.59
CA MET A 56 5.38 -3.51 -13.89
C MET A 56 4.02 -3.59 -13.20
N ILE A 57 3.91 -3.07 -11.97
CA ILE A 57 2.59 -2.89 -11.39
C ILE A 57 1.89 -1.82 -12.22
N PRO A 58 0.75 -2.10 -12.85
CA PRO A 58 0.05 -1.08 -13.62
C PRO A 58 -0.30 0.10 -12.70
N PRO A 59 -0.45 1.31 -13.26
CA PRO A 59 -1.05 2.41 -12.52
C PRO A 59 -2.42 1.95 -12.02
N ALA A 60 -2.60 1.93 -10.70
CA ALA A 60 -3.89 1.59 -10.13
C ALA A 60 -4.80 2.80 -10.23
N LYS A 61 -6.00 2.61 -10.80
CA LYS A 61 -7.08 3.59 -10.70
C LYS A 61 -7.61 3.60 -9.26
N HIS A 62 -8.34 4.66 -8.92
CA HIS A 62 -9.15 4.69 -7.70
C HIS A 62 -10.05 3.45 -7.63
N ASP A 63 -9.96 2.77 -6.50
CA ASP A 63 -10.80 1.63 -6.12
C ASP A 63 -11.41 2.04 -4.79
N PRO A 64 -12.75 2.23 -4.71
CA PRO A 64 -13.38 2.77 -3.51
C PRO A 64 -13.08 1.98 -2.23
N LEU A 65 -12.88 0.66 -2.32
CA LEU A 65 -12.56 -0.17 -1.16
C LEU A 65 -11.11 0.03 -0.71
N LEU A 66 -10.18 0.20 -1.64
CA LEU A 66 -8.80 0.52 -1.31
C LEU A 66 -8.64 1.97 -0.88
N ASP A 67 -9.35 2.91 -1.49
CA ASP A 67 -9.38 4.31 -1.08
C ASP A 67 -9.86 4.43 0.36
N ASP A 68 -10.91 3.70 0.75
CA ASP A 68 -11.36 3.66 2.13
C ASP A 68 -10.33 2.97 3.05
N ALA A 69 -9.94 1.73 2.73
CA ALA A 69 -9.08 0.93 3.61
C ALA A 69 -7.65 1.48 3.76
N VAL A 70 -7.15 2.20 2.75
CA VAL A 70 -5.77 2.70 2.71
C VAL A 70 -5.72 4.21 2.86
N CYS A 71 -6.55 4.96 2.15
CA CYS A 71 -6.39 6.40 2.07
C CYS A 71 -7.16 7.15 3.17
N ALA A 72 -8.25 6.60 3.73
CA ALA A 72 -9.04 7.27 4.76
C ALA A 72 -8.17 7.71 5.95
N ASP A 73 -7.33 6.80 6.45
CA ASP A 73 -6.41 7.04 7.59
C ASP A 73 -4.95 7.30 7.17
N CYS A 74 -4.69 7.58 5.89
CA CYS A 74 -3.33 7.79 5.43
C CYS A 74 -2.81 9.16 5.90
N PRO A 75 -1.72 9.24 6.68
CA PRO A 75 -1.18 10.51 7.15
C PRO A 75 -0.67 11.41 6.01
N PHE A 76 -0.38 10.82 4.85
CA PHE A 76 0.07 11.54 3.66
C PHE A 76 -1.09 12.10 2.82
N ARG A 77 -2.35 11.71 3.06
CA ARG A 77 -3.50 12.07 2.21
C ARG A 77 -3.71 13.58 2.08
N ALA A 78 -3.66 14.31 3.20
CA ALA A 78 -4.02 15.72 3.22
C ALA A 78 -2.89 16.66 2.76
N ALA A 79 -1.63 16.24 2.89
CA ALA A 79 -0.47 17.12 2.71
C ALA A 79 0.49 16.69 1.58
N ASP A 80 0.54 15.40 1.24
CA ASP A 80 1.65 14.83 0.45
C ASP A 80 1.19 13.76 -0.57
N CYS A 81 -0.11 13.71 -0.88
CA CYS A 81 -0.67 12.70 -1.78
C CYS A 81 -1.28 13.33 -3.03
N ASP A 82 -0.47 13.45 -4.09
CA ASP A 82 -0.94 13.90 -5.40
C ASP A 82 -2.04 12.99 -5.98
N PHE A 83 -2.05 11.71 -5.59
CA PHE A 83 -3.06 10.72 -6.01
C PHE A 83 -4.46 11.04 -5.47
N GLN A 84 -4.57 11.49 -4.21
CA GLN A 84 -5.86 11.85 -3.59
C GLN A 84 -6.16 13.35 -3.62
N ALA A 85 -5.34 14.15 -4.31
CA ALA A 85 -5.56 15.58 -4.45
C ALA A 85 -6.87 15.87 -5.21
N VAL A 86 -7.48 17.02 -4.93
CA VAL A 86 -8.66 17.51 -5.67
C VAL A 86 -8.31 18.85 -6.32
N PRO A 87 -8.22 18.93 -7.66
CA PRO A 87 -8.34 17.82 -8.62
C PRO A 87 -7.13 16.86 -8.60
N SER A 88 -7.37 15.59 -8.92
CA SER A 88 -6.33 14.56 -9.00
C SER A 88 -5.36 14.88 -10.13
N ARG A 89 -4.04 14.75 -9.90
CA ARG A 89 -3.05 14.98 -10.97
C ARG A 89 -3.06 13.79 -11.94
N PRO A 90 -3.15 14.03 -13.27
CA PRO A 90 -3.39 12.98 -14.27
C PRO A 90 -2.33 11.87 -14.36
N ASP A 91 -1.15 12.05 -13.77
CA ASP A 91 -0.06 11.07 -13.77
C ASP A 91 0.39 10.66 -12.35
N SER A 92 -0.37 11.07 -11.33
CA SER A 92 -0.07 10.69 -9.96
C SER A 92 -0.35 9.21 -9.75
N SER A 93 0.66 8.50 -9.24
CA SER A 93 0.52 7.09 -8.91
C SER A 93 0.20 6.91 -7.42
N PRO A 94 -0.63 5.93 -7.04
CA PRO A 94 -0.81 5.64 -5.62
C PRO A 94 0.47 5.07 -5.01
N CYS A 95 0.55 5.08 -3.68
CA CYS A 95 1.71 4.52 -2.97
C CYS A 95 1.91 3.03 -3.27
N GLY A 96 3.14 2.53 -3.06
CA GLY A 96 3.48 1.14 -3.40
C GLY A 96 2.61 0.09 -2.70
N GLY A 97 2.24 0.35 -1.43
CA GLY A 97 1.35 -0.54 -0.68
C GLY A 97 -0.06 -0.63 -1.29
N TYR A 98 -0.62 0.50 -1.73
CA TYR A 98 -1.91 0.52 -2.43
C TYR A 98 -1.82 -0.26 -3.74
N ARG A 99 -0.76 -0.04 -4.53
CA ARG A 99 -0.54 -0.72 -5.81
C ARG A 99 -0.45 -2.24 -5.63
N LEU A 100 0.25 -2.70 -4.59
CA LEU A 100 0.34 -4.12 -4.28
C LEU A 100 -1.02 -4.70 -3.83
N LEU A 101 -1.77 -4.00 -2.98
CA LEU A 101 -3.12 -4.42 -2.58
C LEU A 101 -4.07 -4.52 -3.79
N ALA A 102 -4.01 -3.55 -4.71
CA ALA A 102 -4.78 -3.59 -5.96
C ALA A 102 -4.43 -4.82 -6.81
N LEU A 103 -3.14 -5.14 -6.94
CA LEU A 103 -2.70 -6.33 -7.67
C LEU A 103 -3.17 -7.63 -7.02
N LEU A 104 -3.07 -7.74 -5.68
CA LEU A 104 -3.52 -8.92 -4.95
C LEU A 104 -5.04 -9.13 -5.07
N ARG A 105 -5.83 -8.05 -5.03
CA ARG A 105 -7.28 -8.09 -5.31
C ARG A 105 -7.59 -8.54 -6.74
N GLN A 106 -6.93 -7.94 -7.73
CA GLN A 106 -7.12 -8.31 -9.15
C GLN A 106 -6.80 -9.78 -9.42
N ARG A 107 -5.90 -10.38 -8.63
CA ARG A 107 -5.53 -11.80 -8.71
C ARG A 107 -6.33 -12.70 -7.76
N HIS A 108 -7.32 -12.16 -7.06
CA HIS A 108 -8.16 -12.89 -6.11
C HIS A 108 -7.43 -13.49 -4.90
N PHE A 109 -6.23 -12.99 -4.58
CA PHE A 109 -5.51 -13.36 -3.35
C PHE A 109 -6.00 -12.60 -2.12
N LEU A 110 -6.85 -11.58 -2.32
CA LEU A 110 -7.41 -10.74 -1.26
C LEU A 110 -8.88 -10.46 -1.54
N ALA A 111 -9.77 -10.83 -0.62
CA ALA A 111 -11.19 -10.52 -0.69
C ALA A 111 -11.51 -9.13 -0.13
N ALA A 112 -12.73 -8.66 -0.35
CA ALA A 112 -13.20 -7.39 0.23
C ALA A 112 -13.23 -7.44 1.76
N ASP A 113 -13.71 -8.54 2.34
CA ASP A 113 -13.79 -8.74 3.80
C ASP A 113 -12.41 -8.67 4.48
N ASP A 114 -11.35 -9.14 3.81
CA ASP A 114 -9.98 -9.05 4.34
C ASP A 114 -9.55 -7.59 4.53
N LEU A 115 -9.89 -6.74 3.56
CA LEU A 115 -9.54 -5.32 3.58
C LEU A 115 -10.34 -4.53 4.60
N LEU A 116 -11.64 -4.80 4.69
CA LEU A 116 -12.50 -4.19 5.71
C LEU A 116 -12.03 -4.55 7.11
N ALA A 117 -11.64 -5.81 7.34
CA ALA A 117 -11.08 -6.23 8.62
C ALA A 117 -9.75 -5.51 8.91
N ALA A 118 -8.89 -5.30 7.90
CA ALA A 118 -7.58 -4.69 8.06
C ALA A 118 -7.62 -3.15 8.18
N ALA A 119 -8.65 -2.48 7.66
CA ALA A 119 -8.81 -1.02 7.71
C ALA A 119 -8.97 -0.50 9.15
N HIS A 120 -9.87 -1.12 9.93
CA HIS A 120 -10.25 -0.69 11.29
C HIS A 120 -9.41 -1.32 12.42
N GLY A 121 -8.21 -1.82 12.08
CA GLY A 121 -7.40 -2.72 12.92
C GLY A 121 -6.24 -2.09 13.66
#